data_AF-A0A966V4Q5-F1
#
_entry.id   AF-A0A966V4Q5-F1
#
_cell.length_a   1.000
_cell.length_b   1.000
_cell.length_c   1.000
_cell.angle_alpha   90.00
_cell.angle_beta   90.00
_cell.angle_gamma   90.00
#
_symmetry.space_group_name_H-M   'P 1'
#
loop_
_entity.id
_entity.type
_entity.pdbx_description
1 polymer ?
#
loop_
_entity_poly.entity_id
_entity_poly.type
_entity_poly.pdbx_seq_one_letter_code
_entity_poly.pdbx_strand_id
1 'polypeptide(L)' 'MWCRVQTQWRTSAGGAVGLDYGVLAWLFKMYAVEDPRALLEDLQVMEGAALAAMNREA' A
#
# COMPACT_ATOMS: atom_id res chain seq x y z
N MET A 1 1.63 8.50 -5.03
CA MET A 1 1.95 7.07 -5.19
C MET A 1 0.72 6.17 -5.02
N TRP A 2 -0.18 6.45 -4.08
CA TRP A 2 -1.36 5.64 -3.78
C TRP A 2 -2.11 5.01 -4.98
N CYS A 3 -2.58 5.82 -5.94
CA CYS A 3 -3.32 5.29 -7.09
C CYS A 3 -2.51 4.30 -7.96
N ARG A 4 -1.18 4.31 -7.85
CA ARG A 4 -0.30 3.40 -8.61
C ARG A 4 -0.11 2.04 -7.94
N VAL A 5 -0.54 1.88 -6.68
CA VAL A 5 -0.33 0.66 -5.88
C VAL A 5 -1.63 -0.04 -5.51
N GLN A 6 -2.77 0.43 -6.03
CA GLN A 6 -4.12 -0.05 -5.68
C GLN A 6 -4.36 -1.54 -5.95
N THR A 7 -3.60 -2.16 -6.87
CA THR A 7 -3.71 -3.59 -7.19
C THR A 7 -2.70 -4.45 -6.44
N GLN A 8 -1.74 -3.84 -5.74
CA GLN A 8 -0.56 -4.53 -5.21
C GLN A 8 -0.79 -5.03 -3.78
N TRP A 9 -1.99 -5.54 -3.52
CA TRP A 9 -2.36 -6.10 -2.23
C TRP A 9 -1.84 -7.54 -2.09
N ARG A 10 -1.28 -7.85 -0.93
CA ARG A 10 -1.13 -9.22 -0.46
C ARG A 10 -2.46 -9.67 0.13
N THR A 11 -2.92 -10.83 -0.30
CA THR A 11 -4.19 -11.42 0.13
C THR A 11 -3.96 -12.77 0.81
N SER A 12 -4.85 -13.12 1.73
CA SER A 12 -4.97 -14.44 2.33
C SER A 12 -6.37 -15.01 2.06
N ALA A 13 -6.67 -16.19 2.60
CA ALA A 13 -8.03 -16.75 2.55
C ALA A 13 -9.10 -15.82 3.18
N GLY A 14 -8.69 -14.92 4.08
CA GLY A 14 -9.56 -13.93 4.71
C GLY A 14 -9.60 -12.54 4.04
N GLY A 15 -9.07 -12.40 2.81
CA GLY A 15 -9.05 -11.12 2.08
C GLY A 15 -7.70 -10.40 2.13
N ALA A 16 -7.71 -9.10 1.85
CA ALA A 16 -6.50 -8.27 1.81
C ALA A 16 -5.87 -8.11 3.20
N VAL A 17 -4.55 -8.24 3.27
CA VAL A 17 -3.77 -8.15 4.53
C VAL A 17 -2.94 -6.86 4.57
N GLY A 18 -2.48 -6.39 3.43
CA GLY A 18 -1.63 -5.19 3.29
C GLY A 18 -1.07 -5.07 1.87
N LEU A 19 -0.48 -3.94 1.53
CA LEU A 19 0.26 -3.70 0.30
C LEU A 19 1.56 -4.49 0.28
N ASP A 20 2.03 -4.85 -0.90
CA ASP A 20 3.32 -5.50 -1.08
C ASP A 20 4.47 -4.48 -0.99
N TYR A 21 5.18 -4.47 0.12
CA TYR A 21 6.26 -3.51 0.35
C TYR A 21 7.50 -3.77 -0.52
N GLY A 22 7.66 -4.98 -1.07
CA GLY A 22 8.70 -5.26 -2.06
C GLY A 22 8.43 -4.52 -3.37
N VAL A 23 7.16 -4.48 -3.80
CA VAL A 23 6.73 -3.68 -4.96
C VAL A 23 6.85 -2.19 -4.67
N LEU A 24 6.49 -1.73 -3.46
CA LEU A 24 6.66 -0.32 -3.07
C LEU A 24 8.12 0.14 -3.15
N ALA A 25 9.05 -0.66 -2.63
CA ALA A 25 10.47 -0.36 -2.71
C ALA A 25 10.96 -0.22 -4.17
N TRP A 26 10.49 -1.09 -5.07
CA TRP A 26 10.80 -0.99 -6.49
C TRP A 26 10.18 0.25 -7.14
N LEU A 27 8.93 0.59 -6.80
CA LEU A 27 8.26 1.79 -7.33
C LEU A 27 8.93 3.08 -6.83
N PHE A 28 9.36 3.13 -5.57
CA PHE A 28 10.11 4.27 -5.04
C PHE A 28 11.39 4.51 -5.84
N LYS A 29 12.10 3.43 -6.19
CA LYS A 29 13.26 3.49 -7.08
C LYS A 29 12.89 3.93 -8.49
N MET A 30 11.85 3.33 -9.09
CA MET A 30 11.41 3.63 -10.45
C MET A 30 11.03 5.10 -10.65
N TYR A 31 10.32 5.68 -9.68
CA TYR A 31 9.84 7.05 -9.75
C TYR A 31 10.80 8.08 -9.14
N ALA A 32 12.02 7.66 -8.75
CA ALA A 32 13.01 8.51 -8.11
C ALA A 32 12.43 9.34 -6.96
N VAL A 33 11.71 8.67 -6.05
CA VAL A 33 11.10 9.33 -4.89
C VAL A 33 12.19 9.94 -4.01
N GLU A 34 12.09 11.25 -3.76
CA GLU A 34 13.09 12.02 -3.00
C GLU A 34 13.11 11.67 -1.51
N ASP A 35 11.93 11.49 -0.90
CA ASP A 35 11.79 11.02 0.48
C ASP A 35 10.92 9.75 0.56
N PRO A 36 11.53 8.56 0.36
CA PRO A 36 10.82 7.29 0.43
C PRO A 36 10.22 7.00 1.81
N ARG A 37 10.76 7.60 2.88
CA ARG A 37 10.29 7.34 4.24
C ARG A 37 8.99 8.07 4.51
N ALA A 38 8.96 9.39 4.26
CA ALA A 38 7.74 10.17 4.41
C ALA A 38 6.60 9.60 3.53
N LEU A 39 6.91 9.24 2.28
CA LEU A 39 5.92 8.64 1.39
C LEU A 39 5.42 7.27 1.86
N LEU A 40 6.29 6.45 2.48
CA LEU A 40 5.88 5.17 3.04
C LEU A 40 4.92 5.37 4.23
N GLU A 41 5.23 6.30 5.12
CA GLU A 41 4.38 6.62 6.27
C GLU A 41 2.98 7.09 5.82
N ASP A 42 2.90 7.96 4.81
CA ASP A 42 1.64 8.38 4.21
C ASP A 42 0.87 7.20 3.58
N LEU A 43 1.57 6.31 2.86
CA LEU A 43 0.95 5.11 2.28
C LEU A 43 0.40 4.16 3.35
N GLN A 44 1.08 4.02 4.49
CA GLN A 44 0.62 3.19 5.60
C GLN A 44 -0.66 3.73 6.25
N VAL A 45 -0.81 5.05 6.35
CA VAL A 45 -2.05 5.67 6.81
C VAL A 45 -3.21 5.35 5.86
N MET A 46 -2.98 5.49 4.55
CA MET A 46 -3.99 5.19 3.53
C MET A 46 -4.31 3.69 3.46
N GLU A 47 -3.31 2.82 3.59
CA GLU A 47 -3.45 1.36 3.67
C GLU A 47 -4.35 0.96 4.85
N GLY A 48 -4.08 1.48 6.04
CA GLY A 48 -4.90 1.21 7.22
C GLY A 48 -6.36 1.64 7.04
N ALA A 49 -6.59 2.82 6.46
CA ALA A 49 -7.94 3.30 6.15
C ALA A 49 -8.65 2.40 5.12
N ALA A 50 -7.95 1.97 4.07
CA ALA A 50 -8.49 1.08 3.05
C ALA A 50 -8.83 -0.30 3.63
N LEU A 51 -7.94 -0.91 4.42
CA LEU A 51 -8.21 -2.19 5.10
C LEU A 51 -9.41 -2.08 6.05
N ALA A 52 -9.50 -0.98 6.80
CA ALA A 52 -10.63 -0.74 7.69
C ALA A 52 -11.96 -0.54 6.93
N ALA A 53 -11.94 -0.02 5.71
CA ALA A 53 -13.12 0.07 4.86
C ALA A 53 -13.50 -1.30 4.27
N MET A 54 -12.53 -2.02 3.70
CA MET A 54 -12.73 -3.36 3.13
C MET A 54 -13.31 -4.34 4.17
N ASN A 55 -12.83 -4.28 5.41
CA ASN A 55 -13.32 -5.14 6.49
C ASN A 55 -14.69 -4.74 7.04
N ARG A 56 -15.20 -3.52 6.78
CA ARG A 56 -16.56 -3.13 7.13
C ARG A 56 -17.59 -3.61 6.11
N GLU A 57 -17.15 -3.87 4.88
CA GLU A 57 -17.98 -4.31 3.75
C GLU A 57 -17.98 -5.84 3.56
N ALA A 58 -17.10 -6.56 4.28
CA ALA A 58 -16.98 -8.02 4.30
C ALA A 58 -17.89 -8.67 5.35
#